data_AF-S4MVE9-F1
#
_entry.id   AF-S4MVE9-F1
#
_cell.length_a   1.000
_cell.length_b   1.000
_cell.length_c   1.000
_cell.angle_alpha   90.00
_cell.angle_beta   90.00
_cell.angle_gamma   90.00
#
_symmetry.space_group_name_H-M   'P 1'
#
loop_
_entity.id
_entity.type
_entity.pdbx_description
1 polymer ?
#
loop_
_entity_poly.entity_id
_entity_poly.type
_entity_poly.pdbx_seq_one_letter_code
_entity_poly.pdbx_strand_id
1 'polypeptide(L)'
;MKPDFQRDLIPSDEVLQLIGALNAMKDELLNAAQQWELLDENGQVPATPSYTALLQHATDAQDLSRDVLRLTADFARSPHHTIRAGSTVLKHLGTAATMSSHAAPHFTESAECALALPRSANPTDRHYLANRMVIDHASARASCGAPRNPFVTRPRNSTTTSASNASSRRSPVRRARRRLRHPGRAVATADRACPEARSTHIPRNALNRPAHFSDADWAEYQQCQTDHDDLMAQVADREAQLEHDLIAAYDEYELDSSPVPKPEADLARRTPPSHRPASRRRIRGR
;
A
#
# COMPACT_ATOMS: atom_id res chain seq x y z
N MET A 1 -0.59 44.56 18.53
CA MET A 1 -0.26 43.29 19.22
C MET A 1 -0.12 42.21 18.16
N LYS A 2 1.10 41.72 17.90
CA LYS A 2 1.32 40.56 17.03
C LYS A 2 1.16 39.31 17.91
N PRO A 3 0.33 38.32 17.53
CA PRO A 3 0.29 37.07 18.28
C PRO A 3 1.63 36.35 18.06
N ASP A 4 2.33 36.05 19.15
CA ASP A 4 3.56 35.26 19.13
C ASP A 4 3.20 33.77 18.97
N PHE A 5 2.86 33.37 17.73
CA PHE A 5 2.60 31.95 17.39
C PHE A 5 3.83 31.04 17.59
N GLN A 6 5.01 31.63 17.76
CA GLN A 6 6.26 30.90 18.02
C GLN A 6 6.31 30.22 19.40
N ARG A 7 5.41 30.56 20.34
CA ARG A 7 5.34 29.86 21.64
C ARG A 7 4.43 28.63 21.65
N ASP A 8 3.60 28.44 20.62
CA ASP A 8 2.64 27.32 20.55
C ASP A 8 3.19 26.09 19.80
N LEU A 9 4.47 26.12 19.40
CA LEU A 9 5.16 25.01 18.71
C LEU A 9 6.20 24.33 19.60
N ILE A 10 6.19 24.56 20.92
CA ILE A 10 6.84 23.61 21.81
C ILE A 10 5.94 22.37 21.80
N PRO A 11 6.40 21.21 21.26
CA PRO A 11 5.58 20.02 21.26
C PRO A 11 5.16 19.73 22.70
N SER A 12 3.85 19.69 22.95
CA SER A 12 3.32 19.33 24.25
C SER A 12 3.77 17.91 24.59
N ASP A 13 3.83 17.58 25.89
CA ASP A 13 4.19 16.24 26.35
C ASP A 13 3.32 15.16 25.67
N GLU A 14 2.06 15.46 25.37
CA GLU A 14 1.14 14.60 24.62
C GLU A 14 1.61 14.30 23.19
N VAL A 15 2.13 15.31 22.47
CA VAL A 15 2.67 15.13 21.11
C VAL A 15 3.95 14.28 21.15
N LEU A 16 4.82 14.51 22.13
CA LEU A 16 6.03 13.71 22.32
C LEU A 16 5.69 12.25 22.66
N GLN A 17 4.68 12.03 23.50
CA GLN A 17 4.18 10.70 23.84
C GLN A 17 3.63 9.97 22.62
N LEU A 18 2.85 10.65 21.76
CA LEU A 18 2.33 10.08 20.53
C LEU A 18 3.46 9.70 19.56
N ILE A 19 4.44 10.58 19.35
CA ILE A 19 5.61 10.29 18.50
C ILE A 19 6.37 9.07 19.05
N GLY A 20 6.50 8.98 20.37
CA GLY A 20 7.07 7.81 21.04
C GLY A 20 6.29 6.52 20.74
N ALA A 21 4.96 6.54 20.87
CA ALA A 21 4.10 5.40 20.60
C ALA A 21 4.16 4.96 19.13
N LEU A 22 4.15 5.91 18.18
CA LEU A 22 4.28 5.62 16.75
C LEU A 22 5.64 4.99 16.42
N ASN A 23 6.73 5.49 17.00
CA ASN A 23 8.05 4.91 16.79
C ASN A 23 8.17 3.51 17.39
N ALA A 24 7.67 3.31 18.61
CA ALA A 24 7.65 2.00 19.25
C ALA A 24 6.87 0.98 18.39
N MET A 25 5.69 1.36 17.90
CA MET A 25 4.88 0.50 17.04
C MET A 25 5.55 0.20 15.69
N LYS A 26 6.25 1.18 15.11
CA LYS A 26 7.05 0.97 13.89
C LYS A 26 8.15 -0.05 14.13
N ASP A 27 8.87 0.07 15.24
CA ASP A 27 9.96 -0.84 15.58
C ASP A 27 9.43 -2.25 15.88
N GLU A 28 8.27 -2.36 16.53
CA GLU A 28 7.56 -3.62 16.75
C GLU A 28 7.11 -4.28 15.45
N LEU A 29 6.50 -3.53 14.52
CA LEU A 29 6.13 -4.01 13.18
C LEU A 29 7.35 -4.53 12.41
N LEU A 30 8.48 -3.80 12.46
CA LEU A 30 9.71 -4.21 11.80
C LEU A 30 10.31 -5.46 12.42
N ASN A 31 10.34 -5.54 13.75
CA ASN A 31 10.84 -6.71 14.46
C ASN A 31 9.96 -7.94 14.19
N ALA A 32 8.63 -7.79 14.24
CA ALA A 32 7.69 -8.86 13.91
C ALA A 32 7.88 -9.37 12.47
N ALA A 33 8.02 -8.47 11.50
CA ALA A 33 8.28 -8.83 10.12
C ALA A 33 9.60 -9.60 9.91
N GLN A 34 10.61 -9.36 10.75
CA GLN A 34 11.87 -10.12 10.77
C GLN A 34 11.76 -11.46 11.48
N GLN A 35 10.94 -11.55 12.53
CA GLN A 35 10.77 -12.79 13.30
C GLN A 35 9.89 -13.82 12.59
N TRP A 36 8.94 -13.38 11.78
CA TRP A 36 8.03 -14.27 11.06
C TRP A 36 8.63 -14.77 9.74
N GLU A 37 9.78 -15.43 9.81
CA GLU A 37 10.39 -16.09 8.65
C GLU A 37 9.79 -17.49 8.46
N LEU A 38 9.28 -17.75 7.24
CA LEU A 38 8.83 -19.09 6.83
C LEU A 38 9.95 -19.87 6.17
N LEU A 39 10.81 -19.18 5.44
CA LEU A 39 11.86 -19.78 4.64
C LEU A 39 13.07 -20.08 5.51
N ASP A 40 13.71 -21.20 5.24
CA ASP A 40 14.99 -21.52 5.85
C ASP A 40 16.13 -20.64 5.27
N GLU A 41 17.35 -20.88 5.74
CA GLU A 41 18.57 -20.20 5.30
C GLU A 41 18.82 -20.33 3.78
N ASN A 42 18.20 -21.32 3.13
CA ASN A 42 18.32 -21.58 1.68
C ASN A 42 17.17 -20.94 0.88
N GLY A 43 16.27 -20.20 1.53
CA GLY A 43 15.08 -19.63 0.89
C GLY A 43 14.02 -20.67 0.54
N GLN A 44 14.02 -21.84 1.18
CA GLN A 44 13.05 -22.91 0.94
C GLN A 44 12.09 -23.05 2.12
N VAL A 45 10.87 -23.51 1.86
CA VAL A 45 9.97 -23.93 2.93
C VAL A 45 10.56 -25.18 3.57
N PRO A 46 10.78 -25.22 4.90
CA PRO A 46 11.28 -26.42 5.57
C PRO A 46 10.41 -27.63 5.23
N ALA A 47 11.01 -28.81 5.06
CA ALA A 47 10.27 -30.04 4.75
C ALA A 47 9.21 -30.40 5.81
N THR A 48 9.40 -29.90 7.03
CA THR A 48 8.45 -29.99 8.13
C THR A 48 8.30 -28.60 8.76
N PRO A 49 7.46 -27.72 8.17
CA PRO A 49 7.24 -26.40 8.72
C PRO A 49 6.55 -26.54 10.08
N SER A 50 7.00 -25.76 11.07
CA SER A 50 6.45 -25.83 12.43
C SER A 50 5.05 -25.22 12.46
N TYR A 51 4.02 -26.07 12.50
CA TYR A 51 2.63 -25.62 12.59
C TYR A 51 2.38 -24.70 13.79
N THR A 52 2.98 -25.00 14.94
CA THR A 52 2.84 -24.18 16.15
C THR A 52 3.49 -22.81 15.99
N ALA A 53 4.63 -22.72 15.29
CA ALA A 53 5.24 -21.43 14.98
C ALA A 53 4.36 -20.60 14.02
N LEU A 54 3.75 -21.23 13.01
CA LEU A 54 2.84 -20.53 12.09
C LEU A 54 1.57 -20.03 12.79
N LEU A 55 1.00 -20.81 13.71
CA LEU A 55 -0.10 -20.34 14.56
C LEU A 55 0.33 -19.21 15.50
N GLN A 56 1.57 -19.24 15.99
CA GLN A 56 2.11 -18.15 16.79
C GLN A 56 2.18 -16.87 15.95
N HIS A 57 2.65 -16.93 14.69
CA HIS A 57 2.65 -15.77 13.80
C HIS A 57 1.24 -15.19 13.59
N ALA A 58 0.23 -16.04 13.42
CA ALA A 58 -1.17 -15.59 13.30
C ALA A 58 -1.65 -14.88 14.57
N THR A 59 -1.29 -15.41 15.74
CA THR A 59 -1.62 -14.82 17.05
C THR A 59 -0.95 -13.47 17.23
N ASP A 60 0.37 -13.41 17.00
CA ASP A 60 1.16 -12.18 17.12
C ASP A 60 0.66 -11.12 16.13
N ALA A 61 0.32 -11.49 14.90
CA ALA A 61 -0.24 -10.58 13.91
C ALA A 61 -1.62 -10.04 14.32
N GLN A 62 -2.45 -10.85 14.98
CA GLN A 62 -3.73 -10.42 15.50
C GLN A 62 -3.58 -9.43 16.66
N ASP A 63 -2.65 -9.69 17.58
CA ASP A 63 -2.36 -8.79 18.68
C ASP A 63 -1.79 -7.46 18.17
N LEU A 64 -0.86 -7.52 17.21
CA LEU A 64 -0.33 -6.33 16.55
C LEU A 64 -1.42 -5.51 15.85
N SER A 65 -2.35 -6.17 15.15
CA SER A 65 -3.49 -5.48 14.53
C SER A 65 -4.36 -4.78 15.57
N ARG A 66 -4.59 -5.42 16.73
CA ARG A 66 -5.34 -4.83 17.84
C ARG A 66 -4.63 -3.58 18.38
N ASP A 67 -3.32 -3.62 18.52
CA ASP A 67 -2.54 -2.49 19.03
C ASP A 67 -2.54 -1.32 18.05
N VAL A 68 -2.39 -1.57 16.74
CA VAL A 68 -2.52 -0.54 15.70
C VAL A 68 -3.92 0.08 15.71
N LEU A 69 -4.97 -0.73 15.85
CA LEU A 69 -6.34 -0.25 15.94
C LEU A 69 -6.57 0.60 17.19
N ARG A 70 -6.01 0.19 18.34
CA ARG A 70 -6.08 0.93 19.59
C ARG A 70 -5.37 2.28 19.48
N LEU A 71 -4.16 2.31 18.92
CA LEU A 71 -3.42 3.56 18.67
C LEU A 71 -4.21 4.49 17.75
N THR A 72 -4.81 3.94 16.69
CA THR A 72 -5.68 4.69 15.76
C THR A 72 -6.85 5.33 16.50
N ALA A 73 -7.53 4.56 17.35
CA ALA A 73 -8.67 5.05 18.13
C ALA A 73 -8.27 6.11 19.16
N ASP A 74 -7.16 5.91 19.86
CA ASP A 74 -6.64 6.86 20.85
C ASP A 74 -6.20 8.17 20.18
N PHE A 75 -5.54 8.08 19.02
CA PHE A 75 -5.17 9.26 18.23
C PHE A 75 -6.40 10.02 17.71
N ALA A 76 -7.42 9.30 17.23
CA ALA A 76 -8.69 9.90 16.77
C ALA A 76 -9.44 10.64 17.89
N ARG A 77 -9.28 10.22 19.14
CA ARG A 77 -9.86 10.91 20.32
C ARG A 77 -9.04 12.12 20.75
N SER A 78 -7.76 12.20 20.39
CA SER A 78 -6.91 13.33 20.77
C SER A 78 -7.34 14.62 20.06
N PRO A 79 -7.13 15.81 20.64
CA PRO A 79 -7.44 17.08 19.98
C PRO A 79 -6.71 17.27 18.63
N HIS A 80 -5.57 16.58 18.45
CA HIS A 80 -4.70 16.70 17.30
C HIS A 80 -5.29 16.13 16.00
N HIS A 81 -6.33 15.28 16.04
CA HIS A 81 -6.92 14.74 14.80
C HIS A 81 -7.57 15.84 13.92
N THR A 82 -7.96 16.97 14.53
CA THR A 82 -8.68 18.06 13.86
C THR A 82 -7.76 18.96 13.01
N ILE A 83 -6.46 18.98 13.28
CA ILE A 83 -5.50 19.73 12.46
C ILE A 83 -5.18 18.97 11.17
N ARG A 84 -4.86 19.70 10.09
CA ARG A 84 -4.60 19.10 8.75
C ARG A 84 -3.55 17.98 8.80
N ALA A 85 -2.45 18.21 9.52
CA ALA A 85 -1.40 17.20 9.68
C ALA A 85 -1.91 15.95 10.43
N GLY A 86 -2.70 16.16 11.50
CA GLY A 86 -3.29 15.06 12.25
C GLY A 86 -4.31 14.27 11.46
N SER A 87 -5.14 14.91 10.62
CA SER A 87 -6.04 14.20 9.71
C SER A 87 -5.29 13.27 8.76
N THR A 88 -4.13 13.70 8.24
CA THR A 88 -3.24 12.85 7.43
C THR A 88 -2.70 11.67 8.23
N VAL A 89 -2.20 11.90 9.44
CA VAL A 89 -1.72 10.82 10.33
C VAL A 89 -2.83 9.82 10.62
N LEU A 90 -4.04 10.28 10.94
CA LEU A 90 -5.19 9.42 11.21
C LEU A 90 -5.55 8.57 9.99
N LYS A 91 -5.47 9.13 8.77
CA LYS A 91 -5.68 8.39 7.54
C LYS A 91 -4.65 7.26 7.39
N HIS A 92 -3.37 7.53 7.63
CA HIS A 92 -2.32 6.51 7.56
C HIS A 92 -2.49 5.42 8.62
N LEU A 93 -2.83 5.81 9.85
CA LEU A 93 -3.16 4.87 10.93
C LEU A 93 -4.35 3.98 10.57
N GLY A 94 -5.41 4.55 10.00
CA GLY A 94 -6.56 3.78 9.51
C GLY A 94 -6.20 2.79 8.39
N THR A 95 -5.32 3.18 7.45
CA THR A 95 -4.79 2.27 6.43
C THR A 95 -3.96 1.15 7.05
N ALA A 96 -3.06 1.46 8.00
CA ALA A 96 -2.26 0.47 8.69
C ALA A 96 -3.12 -0.51 9.50
N ALA A 97 -4.16 -0.02 10.20
CA ALA A 97 -5.10 -0.86 10.93
C ALA A 97 -5.82 -1.84 9.98
N THR A 98 -6.31 -1.34 8.84
CA THR A 98 -6.94 -2.18 7.82
C THR A 98 -5.98 -3.25 7.29
N MET A 99 -4.77 -2.86 6.87
CA MET A 99 -3.78 -3.81 6.36
C MET A 99 -3.41 -4.87 7.41
N SER A 100 -3.08 -4.46 8.64
CA SER A 100 -2.70 -5.40 9.71
C SER A 100 -3.79 -6.42 10.03
N SER A 101 -5.08 -6.05 9.91
CA SER A 101 -6.20 -6.97 10.15
C SER A 101 -6.26 -8.15 9.17
N HIS A 102 -5.64 -8.02 8.00
CA HIS A 102 -5.57 -9.07 6.98
C HIS A 102 -4.41 -10.04 7.19
N ALA A 103 -3.44 -9.74 8.07
CA ALA A 103 -2.27 -10.58 8.22
C ALA A 103 -2.55 -11.90 8.96
N ALA A 104 -3.32 -11.85 10.06
CA ALA A 104 -3.68 -13.03 10.84
C ALA A 104 -4.37 -14.14 10.02
N PRO A 105 -5.40 -13.87 9.18
CA PRO A 105 -6.01 -14.92 8.37
C PRO A 105 -5.02 -15.53 7.36
N HIS A 106 -4.14 -14.75 6.73
CA HIS A 106 -3.13 -15.29 5.82
C HIS A 106 -2.08 -16.18 6.51
N PHE A 107 -1.66 -15.83 7.73
CA PHE A 107 -0.81 -16.74 8.53
C PHE A 107 -1.57 -18.02 8.92
N THR A 108 -2.87 -17.93 9.16
CA THR A 108 -3.71 -19.10 9.46
C THR A 108 -3.82 -20.02 8.23
N GLU A 109 -4.08 -19.46 7.04
CA GLU A 109 -4.09 -20.19 5.76
C GLU A 109 -2.74 -20.88 5.49
N SER A 110 -1.63 -20.20 5.81
CA SER A 110 -0.28 -20.77 5.73
C SER A 110 -0.11 -21.97 6.67
N ALA A 111 -0.62 -21.86 7.91
CA ALA A 111 -0.59 -22.94 8.88
C ALA A 111 -1.47 -24.14 8.46
N GLU A 112 -2.63 -23.88 7.83
CA GLU A 112 -3.48 -24.93 7.28
C GLU A 112 -2.81 -25.70 6.13
N CYS A 113 -2.16 -24.98 5.21
CA CYS A 113 -1.39 -25.60 4.13
C CYS A 113 -0.23 -26.45 4.67
N ALA A 114 0.45 -25.99 5.73
CA ALA A 114 1.49 -26.76 6.42
C ALA A 114 0.97 -28.11 6.96
N LEU A 115 -0.25 -28.14 7.51
CA LEU A 115 -0.89 -29.37 7.98
C LEU A 115 -1.31 -30.29 6.83
N ALA A 116 -1.70 -29.75 5.68
CA ALA A 116 -2.10 -30.52 4.50
C ALA A 116 -0.90 -31.16 3.80
N LEU A 117 0.26 -30.53 3.84
CA LEU A 117 1.48 -30.93 3.13
C LEU A 117 1.93 -32.38 3.39
N PRO A 118 2.07 -32.88 4.63
CA PRO A 118 2.45 -34.26 4.89
C PRO A 118 1.33 -35.27 4.53
N ARG A 119 0.07 -34.82 4.43
CA ARG A 119 -1.07 -35.68 4.10
C ARG A 119 -1.22 -35.90 2.60
N SER A 120 -0.66 -35.01 1.79
CA SER A 120 -0.67 -35.17 0.34
C SER A 120 0.27 -36.31 -0.08
N ALA A 121 -0.28 -37.27 -0.83
CA ALA A 121 0.48 -38.36 -1.43
C ALA A 121 1.07 -37.98 -2.80
N ASN A 122 0.50 -36.95 -3.47
CA ASN A 122 0.87 -36.52 -4.79
C ASN A 122 1.99 -35.46 -4.73
N PRO A 123 3.14 -35.65 -5.40
CA PRO A 123 4.21 -34.67 -5.40
C PRO A 123 3.78 -33.31 -5.97
N THR A 124 2.88 -33.28 -6.96
CA THR A 124 2.35 -32.02 -7.53
C THR A 124 1.59 -31.22 -6.47
N ASP A 125 0.68 -31.88 -5.75
CA ASP A 125 -0.13 -31.23 -4.72
C ASP A 125 0.76 -30.70 -3.59
N ARG A 126 1.85 -31.39 -3.25
CA ARG A 126 2.84 -30.88 -2.29
C ARG A 126 3.53 -29.61 -2.78
N HIS A 127 3.93 -29.56 -4.05
CA HIS A 127 4.51 -28.36 -4.64
C HIS A 127 3.52 -27.19 -4.65
N TYR A 128 2.26 -27.44 -5.02
CA TYR A 128 1.22 -26.44 -4.99
C TYR A 128 0.99 -25.90 -3.57
N LEU A 129 0.85 -26.77 -2.57
CA LEU A 129 0.68 -26.39 -1.17
C LEU A 129 1.88 -25.60 -0.64
N ALA A 130 3.12 -26.01 -0.98
CA ALA A 130 4.32 -25.28 -0.59
C ALA A 130 4.34 -23.87 -1.19
N ASN A 131 4.04 -23.73 -2.48
CA ASN A 131 3.96 -22.42 -3.14
C ASN A 131 2.88 -21.54 -2.52
N ARG A 132 1.71 -22.11 -2.24
CA ARG A 132 0.61 -21.40 -1.59
C ARG A 132 0.99 -20.91 -0.20
N MET A 133 1.66 -21.73 0.61
CA MET A 133 2.22 -21.30 1.90
C MET A 133 3.14 -20.09 1.76
N VAL A 134 4.05 -20.11 0.77
CA VAL A 134 4.98 -18.98 0.56
C VAL A 134 4.21 -17.72 0.20
N ILE A 135 3.22 -17.81 -0.68
CA ILE A 135 2.40 -16.67 -1.14
C ILE A 135 1.56 -16.11 0.01
N ASP A 136 0.85 -16.97 0.74
CA ASP A 136 -0.01 -16.56 1.84
C ASP A 136 0.84 -15.94 2.96
N HIS A 137 1.98 -16.55 3.30
CA HIS A 137 2.89 -16.03 4.32
C HIS A 137 3.56 -14.72 3.90
N ALA A 138 3.97 -14.58 2.64
CA ALA A 138 4.48 -13.33 2.10
C ALA A 138 3.42 -12.22 2.10
N SER A 139 2.17 -12.55 1.77
CA SER A 139 1.03 -11.64 1.80
C SER A 139 0.73 -11.18 3.23
N ALA A 140 0.81 -12.10 4.21
CA ALA A 140 0.70 -11.78 5.63
C ALA A 140 1.79 -10.81 6.09
N ARG A 141 3.06 -11.09 5.75
CA ARG A 141 4.19 -10.21 6.06
C ARG A 141 4.06 -8.85 5.40
N ALA A 142 3.63 -8.79 4.14
CA ALA A 142 3.40 -7.53 3.44
C ALA A 142 2.27 -6.70 4.07
N SER A 143 1.26 -7.36 4.63
CA SER A 143 0.14 -6.72 5.33
C SER A 143 0.53 -6.15 6.69
N CYS A 144 1.50 -6.77 7.38
CA CYS A 144 2.09 -6.24 8.63
C CYS A 144 3.24 -5.26 8.39
N GLY A 145 3.99 -5.40 7.30
CA GLY A 145 4.99 -4.46 6.84
C GLY A 145 4.30 -3.19 6.34
N ALA A 146 3.98 -2.29 7.26
CA ALA A 146 3.40 -0.97 6.99
C ALA A 146 4.11 -0.28 5.80
N PRO A 147 3.36 0.51 5.01
CA PRO A 147 3.63 0.78 3.60
C PRO A 147 5.04 1.35 3.39
N ARG A 148 5.68 0.95 2.28
CA ARG A 148 6.86 1.65 1.73
C ARG A 148 6.62 3.16 1.82
N ASN A 149 7.26 3.77 2.81
CA ASN A 149 7.34 5.18 3.17
C ASN A 149 6.13 6.09 2.78
N PRO A 150 5.15 6.32 3.67
CA PRO A 150 3.98 7.16 3.39
C PRO A 150 4.27 8.68 3.35
N PHE A 151 5.49 9.13 3.67
CA PHE A 151 5.85 10.55 3.77
C PHE A 151 6.09 11.27 2.44
N VAL A 152 5.94 10.58 1.30
CA VAL A 152 5.88 11.25 -0.01
C VAL A 152 4.45 11.76 -0.27
N THR A 153 4.02 12.76 0.50
CA THR A 153 2.71 13.40 0.27
C THR A 153 2.78 14.45 -0.83
N ARG A 154 2.31 14.03 -2.02
CA ARG A 154 1.82 14.81 -3.16
C ARG A 154 1.25 16.20 -2.77
N PRO A 155 1.68 17.31 -3.42
CA PRO A 155 1.09 18.61 -3.21
C PRO A 155 -0.29 18.68 -3.89
N ARG A 156 -1.27 19.23 -3.15
CA ARG A 156 -2.66 19.39 -3.58
C ARG A 156 -2.85 20.85 -3.98
N ASN A 157 -2.70 21.16 -5.25
CA ASN A 157 -2.82 22.53 -5.76
C ASN A 157 -4.28 23.00 -5.65
N SER A 158 -4.54 23.96 -4.77
CA SER A 158 -5.80 24.68 -4.68
C SER A 158 -5.54 26.19 -4.76
N THR A 159 -5.92 26.74 -5.92
CA THR A 159 -6.34 28.13 -6.20
C THR A 159 -5.35 29.28 -6.10
N THR A 160 -5.10 29.89 -7.28
CA THR A 160 -5.35 31.33 -7.46
C THR A 160 -6.33 31.54 -8.61
N THR A 161 -7.51 32.04 -8.25
CA THR A 161 -8.43 32.79 -9.11
C THR A 161 -7.67 33.91 -9.80
N SER A 162 -7.67 33.93 -11.13
CA SER A 162 -7.35 35.12 -11.91
C SER A 162 -8.44 35.35 -12.96
N ALA A 163 -8.72 36.63 -13.14
CA ALA A 163 -9.83 37.20 -13.87
C ALA A 163 -9.66 37.15 -15.40
N SER A 164 -10.70 37.63 -16.09
CA SER A 164 -10.83 37.87 -17.55
C SER A 164 -11.32 36.64 -18.33
N ASN A 165 -12.29 36.70 -19.24
CA ASN A 165 -12.66 37.78 -20.15
C ASN A 165 -14.14 37.79 -20.54
N ALA A 166 -14.59 38.99 -20.88
CA ALA A 166 -15.89 39.31 -21.42
C ALA A 166 -16.02 39.00 -22.92
N SER A 167 -17.30 38.88 -23.33
CA SER A 167 -17.84 39.19 -24.66
C SER A 167 -17.72 38.16 -25.77
N SER A 168 -18.76 37.35 -25.92
CA SER A 168 -19.42 37.21 -27.23
C SER A 168 -20.94 37.11 -27.07
N ARG A 169 -21.64 38.14 -27.56
CA ARG A 169 -23.09 38.24 -27.64
C ARG A 169 -23.61 37.38 -28.80
N ARG A 170 -24.68 36.62 -28.58
CA ARG A 170 -25.96 36.63 -29.35
C ARG A 170 -26.89 35.49 -28.89
N SER A 171 -27.85 35.90 -28.05
CA SER A 171 -29.31 35.67 -28.06
C SER A 171 -29.98 34.35 -28.50
N PRO A 172 -31.22 34.11 -28.00
CA PRO A 172 -31.77 32.78 -27.76
C PRO A 172 -32.88 32.38 -28.73
N VAL A 173 -33.08 31.08 -28.96
CA VAL A 173 -34.32 30.56 -29.54
C VAL A 173 -34.75 29.26 -28.84
N ARG A 174 -36.03 29.27 -28.51
CA ARG A 174 -36.89 28.24 -27.93
C ARG A 174 -36.95 26.94 -28.76
N ARG A 175 -37.63 25.94 -28.18
CA ARG A 175 -38.32 24.78 -28.80
C ARG A 175 -37.39 23.61 -29.16
N ALA A 176 -37.82 22.35 -29.13
CA ALA A 176 -39.03 21.68 -28.67
C ALA A 176 -38.78 20.17 -28.74
N ARG A 177 -39.60 19.42 -28.00
CA ARG A 177 -39.89 18.00 -28.15
C ARG A 177 -39.86 17.48 -29.60
N ARG A 178 -39.29 16.27 -29.79
CA ARG A 178 -39.62 15.21 -30.77
C ARG A 178 -38.70 14.03 -30.44
N ARG A 179 -39.09 12.85 -29.94
CA ARG A 179 -40.07 11.84 -30.39
C ARG A 179 -40.08 11.63 -31.90
N LEU A 180 -39.24 10.70 -32.35
CA LEU A 180 -39.30 9.90 -33.60
C LEU A 180 -38.55 8.59 -33.24
N ARG A 181 -39.20 7.47 -32.90
CA ARG A 181 -39.77 6.46 -33.81
C ARG A 181 -39.05 6.39 -35.15
N HIS A 182 -38.34 5.29 -35.39
CA HIS A 182 -38.37 4.62 -36.69
C HIS A 182 -38.27 3.10 -36.55
N PRO A 183 -38.80 2.38 -37.56
CA PRO A 183 -39.27 1.01 -37.50
C PRO A 183 -38.26 0.05 -38.15
N GLY A 184 -38.59 -1.24 -38.08
CA GLY A 184 -37.78 -2.30 -38.65
C GLY A 184 -37.55 -2.19 -40.15
N ARG A 185 -36.52 -2.90 -40.62
CA ARG A 185 -36.43 -3.33 -42.00
C ARG A 185 -35.84 -4.74 -42.09
N ALA A 186 -36.58 -5.51 -42.87
CA ALA A 186 -36.49 -6.91 -43.26
C ALA A 186 -35.10 -7.46 -43.64
N VAL A 187 -34.90 -8.72 -43.26
CA VAL A 187 -34.65 -9.90 -44.11
C VAL A 187 -33.99 -9.64 -45.47
N ALA A 188 -32.78 -10.19 -45.64
CA ALA A 188 -32.34 -10.77 -46.90
C ALA A 188 -31.44 -12.00 -46.63
N THR A 189 -31.92 -13.12 -47.12
CA THR A 189 -31.27 -14.41 -47.36
C THR A 189 -30.14 -14.33 -48.41
N ALA A 190 -29.19 -15.26 -48.29
CA ALA A 190 -28.32 -15.89 -49.31
C ALA A 190 -26.85 -15.86 -48.84
N ASP A 191 -26.32 -16.96 -48.30
CA ASP A 191 -25.84 -18.13 -49.03
C ASP A 191 -24.53 -17.85 -49.79
N ARG A 192 -23.40 -18.14 -49.14
CA ARG A 192 -22.23 -18.71 -49.83
C ARG A 192 -21.23 -19.30 -48.84
N ALA A 193 -21.07 -20.62 -48.96
CA ALA A 193 -20.04 -21.41 -48.35
C ALA A 193 -18.62 -20.94 -48.74
N CYS A 194 -17.77 -20.79 -47.72
CA CYS A 194 -16.33 -21.05 -47.80
C CYS A 194 -15.94 -21.77 -46.50
N PRO A 195 -15.47 -23.01 -46.55
CA PRO A 195 -14.86 -23.65 -45.39
C PRO A 195 -13.47 -23.03 -45.23
N GLU A 196 -13.38 -21.94 -44.46
CA GLU A 196 -12.08 -21.53 -43.95
C GLU A 196 -11.54 -22.67 -43.09
N ALA A 197 -10.40 -23.19 -43.54
CA ALA A 197 -9.62 -24.19 -42.87
C ALA A 197 -9.53 -23.82 -41.38
N ARG A 198 -10.12 -24.67 -40.53
CA ARG A 198 -9.78 -24.73 -39.11
C ARG A 198 -8.29 -25.00 -39.04
N SER A 199 -7.52 -23.92 -39.05
CA SER A 199 -6.16 -23.89 -38.55
C SER A 199 -6.30 -24.23 -37.08
N THR A 200 -6.28 -25.53 -36.78
CA THR A 200 -5.95 -26.03 -35.46
C THR A 200 -4.55 -25.51 -35.21
N HIS A 201 -4.50 -24.30 -34.65
CA HIS A 201 -3.31 -23.76 -34.04
C HIS A 201 -3.05 -24.70 -32.87
N ILE A 202 -2.34 -25.80 -33.15
CA ILE A 202 -1.83 -26.69 -32.12
C ILE A 202 -0.91 -25.78 -31.30
N PRO A 203 -1.27 -25.44 -30.06
CA PRO A 203 -0.43 -24.58 -29.24
C PRO A 203 0.93 -25.28 -29.13
N ARG A 204 1.99 -24.60 -29.54
CA ARG A 204 3.37 -25.13 -29.59
C ARG A 204 3.92 -25.60 -28.23
N ASN A 205 3.14 -25.47 -27.16
CA ASN A 205 3.52 -25.84 -25.79
C ASN A 205 3.05 -27.24 -25.34
N ALA A 206 2.48 -28.06 -26.23
CA ALA A 206 2.08 -29.44 -25.87
C ALA A 206 3.26 -30.38 -25.51
N LEU A 207 4.51 -29.96 -25.73
CA LEU A 207 5.68 -30.84 -25.61
C LEU A 207 6.24 -31.02 -24.18
N ASN A 208 5.73 -30.30 -23.18
CA ASN A 208 6.20 -30.39 -21.78
C ASN A 208 5.11 -30.83 -20.78
N ARG A 209 4.14 -31.63 -21.21
CA ARG A 209 3.16 -32.21 -20.30
C ARG A 209 3.75 -33.42 -19.57
N PRO A 210 3.77 -33.47 -18.23
CA PRO A 210 4.24 -34.63 -17.51
C PRO A 210 3.34 -35.85 -17.75
N ALA A 211 3.93 -37.04 -17.93
CA ALA A 211 3.23 -38.26 -18.33
C ALA A 211 2.15 -38.76 -17.34
N HIS A 212 2.11 -38.22 -16.12
CA HIS A 212 1.16 -38.61 -15.08
C HIS A 212 -0.07 -37.70 -14.99
N PHE A 213 -0.11 -36.57 -15.70
CA PHE A 213 -1.29 -35.72 -15.73
C PHE A 213 -2.30 -36.22 -16.74
N SER A 214 -3.59 -36.24 -16.38
CA SER A 214 -4.66 -36.42 -17.37
C SER A 214 -4.81 -35.17 -18.25
N ASP A 215 -5.50 -35.29 -19.38
CA ASP A 215 -5.73 -34.16 -20.30
C ASP A 215 -6.49 -33.05 -19.59
N ALA A 216 -7.42 -33.43 -18.71
CA ALA A 216 -8.24 -32.50 -17.93
C ALA A 216 -7.40 -31.79 -16.86
N ASP A 217 -6.61 -32.52 -16.07
CA ASP A 217 -5.80 -31.92 -15.00
C ASP A 217 -4.73 -30.98 -15.58
N TRP A 218 -4.17 -31.33 -16.75
CA TRP A 218 -3.22 -30.47 -17.42
C TRP A 218 -3.86 -29.18 -17.93
N ALA A 219 -5.09 -29.24 -18.45
CA ALA A 219 -5.83 -28.06 -18.88
C ALA A 219 -6.16 -27.14 -17.69
N GLU A 220 -6.56 -27.70 -16.55
CA GLU A 220 -6.83 -26.94 -15.32
C GLU A 220 -5.56 -26.28 -14.78
N TYR A 221 -4.44 -27.02 -14.75
CA TYR A 221 -3.14 -26.45 -14.38
C TYR A 221 -2.73 -25.28 -15.30
N GLN A 222 -2.91 -25.42 -16.62
CA GLN A 222 -2.61 -24.35 -17.56
C GLN A 222 -3.51 -23.13 -17.37
N GLN A 223 -4.79 -23.34 -17.02
CA GLN A 223 -5.69 -22.24 -16.69
C GLN A 223 -5.24 -21.54 -15.41
N CYS A 224 -4.92 -22.28 -14.35
CA CYS A 224 -4.40 -21.69 -13.11
C CYS A 224 -3.11 -20.91 -13.33
N GLN A 225 -2.22 -21.39 -14.19
CA GLN A 225 -1.00 -20.66 -14.55
C GLN A 225 -1.33 -19.36 -15.29
N THR A 226 -2.29 -19.39 -16.21
CA THR A 226 -2.74 -18.20 -16.95
C THR A 226 -3.35 -17.16 -16.00
N ASP A 227 -4.22 -17.59 -15.09
CA ASP A 227 -4.85 -16.72 -14.09
C ASP A 227 -3.81 -16.11 -13.15
N HIS A 228 -2.76 -16.88 -12.79
CA HIS A 228 -1.64 -16.39 -11.99
C HIS A 228 -0.82 -15.35 -12.75
N ASP A 229 -0.47 -15.62 -14.01
CA ASP A 229 0.29 -14.69 -14.84
C ASP A 229 -0.49 -13.39 -15.08
N ASP A 230 -1.81 -13.47 -15.27
CA ASP A 230 -2.71 -12.31 -15.39
C ASP A 230 -2.78 -11.50 -14.07
N LEU A 231 -2.81 -12.16 -12.92
CA LEU A 231 -2.76 -11.51 -11.62
C LEU A 231 -1.43 -10.78 -11.43
N MET A 232 -0.31 -11.44 -11.75
CA MET A 232 1.02 -10.86 -11.65
C MET A 232 1.20 -9.67 -12.61
N ALA A 233 0.62 -9.74 -13.81
CA ALA A 233 0.59 -8.63 -14.76
C ALA A 233 -0.20 -7.43 -14.20
N GLN A 234 -1.38 -7.67 -13.60
CA GLN A 234 -2.17 -6.61 -12.97
C GLN A 234 -1.44 -5.96 -11.78
N VAL A 235 -0.74 -6.75 -10.97
CA VAL A 235 0.09 -6.24 -9.89
C VAL A 235 1.22 -5.38 -10.44
N ALA A 236 1.93 -5.85 -11.46
CA ALA A 236 3.00 -5.10 -12.10
C ALA A 236 2.51 -3.79 -12.74
N ASP A 237 1.36 -3.80 -13.44
CA ASP A 237 0.75 -2.60 -14.01
C ASP A 237 0.36 -1.60 -12.93
N ARG A 238 -0.20 -2.09 -11.81
CA ARG A 238 -0.54 -1.24 -10.67
C ARG A 238 0.71 -0.65 -10.02
N GLU A 239 1.79 -1.42 -9.90
CA GLU A 239 3.08 -0.93 -9.39
C GLU A 239 3.69 0.11 -10.32
N ALA A 240 3.70 -0.14 -11.63
CA ALA A 240 4.18 0.81 -12.63
C ALA A 240 3.35 2.11 -12.62
N GLN A 241 2.03 2.03 -12.44
CA GLN A 241 1.18 3.21 -12.29
C GLN A 241 1.55 4.01 -11.04
N LEU A 242 1.79 3.33 -9.92
CA LEU A 242 2.20 4.01 -8.68
C LEU A 242 3.58 4.66 -8.82
N GLU A 243 4.52 4.03 -9.53
CA GLU A 243 5.84 4.60 -9.82
C GLU A 243 5.75 5.82 -10.74
N HIS A 244 4.95 5.73 -11.82
CA HIS A 244 4.69 6.87 -12.70
C HIS A 244 4.05 8.05 -11.96
N ASP A 245 3.06 7.79 -11.10
CA ASP A 245 2.42 8.81 -10.28
C ASP A 245 3.41 9.45 -9.29
N LEU A 246 4.40 8.69 -8.80
CA LEU A 246 5.46 9.17 -7.92
C LEU A 246 6.46 10.07 -8.65
N ILE A 247 6.91 9.66 -9.84
CA ILE A 247 7.84 10.44 -10.69
C ILE A 247 7.18 11.75 -11.11
N ALA A 248 5.93 11.69 -11.58
CA ALA A 248 5.18 12.89 -11.97
C ALA A 248 5.01 13.88 -10.80
N ALA A 249 4.88 13.38 -9.56
CA ALA A 249 4.85 14.24 -8.38
C ALA A 249 6.22 14.88 -8.08
N TYR A 250 7.34 14.24 -8.43
CA TYR A 250 8.70 14.77 -8.20
C TYR A 250 9.06 15.90 -9.15
N ASP A 251 8.68 15.82 -10.43
CA ASP A 251 8.94 16.87 -11.42
C ASP A 251 8.29 18.22 -11.02
N GLU A 252 7.20 18.19 -10.26
CA GLU A 252 6.56 19.39 -9.73
C GLU A 252 7.36 20.07 -8.60
N TYR A 253 8.27 19.37 -7.92
CA TYR A 253 9.06 19.94 -6.82
C TYR A 253 10.37 20.60 -7.27
N GLU A 254 10.98 20.22 -8.40
CA GLU A 254 12.23 20.84 -8.87
C GLU A 254 12.02 22.26 -9.44
N LEU A 255 10.81 22.58 -9.93
CA LEU A 255 10.51 23.84 -10.61
C LEU A 255 10.33 25.05 -9.70
N ASP A 256 10.10 24.88 -8.39
CA ASP A 256 9.98 26.00 -7.43
C ASP A 256 11.30 26.32 -6.71
N SER A 257 12.42 25.89 -7.29
CA SER A 257 13.77 26.36 -6.97
C SER A 257 13.96 27.80 -7.45
N SER A 258 13.08 28.71 -6.98
CA SER A 258 13.29 30.14 -7.10
C SER A 258 14.70 30.44 -6.58
N PRO A 259 15.59 31.06 -7.37
CA PRO A 259 16.97 31.29 -6.96
C PRO A 259 16.95 32.00 -5.62
N VAL A 260 17.50 31.33 -4.61
CA VAL A 260 17.62 31.86 -3.25
C VAL A 260 18.13 33.30 -3.37
N PRO A 261 17.35 34.31 -2.91
CA PRO A 261 17.80 35.68 -2.99
C PRO A 261 19.15 35.75 -2.29
N LYS A 262 20.16 36.20 -3.04
CA LYS A 262 21.54 36.34 -2.57
C LYS A 262 21.49 36.95 -1.17
N PRO A 263 22.08 36.31 -0.14
CA PRO A 263 22.12 36.92 1.18
C PRO A 263 22.86 38.24 1.04
N GLU A 264 22.10 39.33 1.20
CA GLU A 264 22.60 40.70 1.22
C GLU A 264 23.58 40.78 2.39
N ALA A 265 24.85 40.94 2.02
CA ALA A 265 25.98 40.93 2.93
C ALA A 265 26.00 42.21 3.75
N ASP A 266 25.08 42.35 4.71
CA ASP A 266 25.10 43.49 5.61
C ASP A 266 24.54 43.15 7.00
N LEU A 267 25.34 42.47 7.81
CA LEU A 267 25.18 42.51 9.26
C LEU A 267 26.53 42.62 9.95
N ALA A 268 26.80 43.86 10.33
CA ALA A 268 27.77 44.24 11.33
C ALA A 268 27.68 43.34 12.58
N ARG A 269 28.86 42.89 13.00
CA ARG A 269 29.22 42.29 14.29
C ARG A 269 28.28 42.71 15.43
N ARG A 270 27.49 41.76 15.95
CA ARG A 270 27.03 41.79 17.34
C ARG A 270 27.54 40.57 18.07
N THR A 271 28.47 40.83 18.98
CA THR A 271 29.09 39.90 19.91
C THR A 271 28.04 39.32 20.87
N PRO A 272 27.98 37.99 21.05
CA PRO A 272 27.07 37.40 22.04
C PRO A 272 27.60 37.59 23.48
N PRO A 273 26.70 37.83 24.47
CA PRO A 273 27.09 37.98 25.87
C PRO A 273 27.48 36.64 26.50
N SER A 274 28.57 36.68 27.27
CA SER A 274 29.15 35.57 28.03
C SER A 274 28.26 35.20 29.22
N HIS A 275 27.68 33.99 29.20
CA HIS A 275 26.93 33.44 30.33
C HIS A 275 27.86 32.74 31.32
N ARG A 276 27.82 33.20 32.58
CA ARG A 276 28.57 32.68 33.74
C ARG A 276 27.74 31.57 34.41
N PRO A 277 28.28 30.36 34.66
CA PRO A 277 27.54 29.31 35.36
C PRO A 277 27.48 29.55 36.87
N ALA A 278 26.28 29.52 37.42
CA ALA A 278 26.03 29.63 38.86
C ALA A 278 26.22 28.29 39.57
N SER A 279 26.93 28.36 40.70
CA SER A 279 27.36 27.27 41.57
C SER A 279 26.20 26.45 42.18
N ARG A 280 26.34 25.12 42.08
CA ARG A 280 25.45 24.07 42.59
C ARG A 280 25.69 23.84 44.09
N ARG A 281 24.73 24.27 44.94
CA ARG A 281 24.78 24.06 46.40
C ARG A 281 24.26 22.66 46.76
N ARG A 282 25.10 21.84 47.39
CA ARG A 282 24.75 20.55 48.02
C ARG A 282 23.91 20.81 49.28
N ILE A 283 22.81 20.07 49.46
CA ILE A 283 22.15 19.88 50.75
C ILE A 283 22.16 18.38 51.06
N ARG A 284 22.87 18.01 52.13
CA ARG A 284 22.78 16.72 52.82
C ARG A 284 21.76 16.90 53.96
N GLY A 285 20.74 16.05 54.02
CA GLY A 285 19.88 15.86 55.18
C GLY A 285 20.15 14.49 55.80
N ARG A 286 20.29 14.48 57.13
CA ARG A 286 20.37 13.32 58.02
C ARG A 286 18.98 12.76 58.28
#